data_AF-A0A654BED9-F1
#
_entry.id   AF-A0A654BED9-F1
#
_cell.length_a   1.000
_cell.length_b   1.000
_cell.length_c   1.000
_cell.angle_alpha   90.00
_cell.angle_beta   90.00
_cell.angle_gamma   90.00
#
_symmetry.space_group_name_H-M   'P 1'
#
loop_
_entity.id
_entity.type
_entity.pdbx_description
1 polymer ?
#
loop_
_entity_poly.entity_id
_entity_poly.type
_entity_poly.pdbx_seq_one_letter_code
_entity_poly.pdbx_strand_id
1 'polypeptide(L)'
;MFSPIVRPLALLGTACALLAALPAAAECTREKVRVDLPEQRMDERVQALAHLSGCFMEVDTTLLADKQAQRLKGRMISRDALYRSLRGSGLEAARYKGHWRIDRRQQERFARRVATLRATTAEQRERDAISRLRATDVGHTLRHVEKAVPREVNEQAHLNVIDRVRYDEQLDRVARKIGAPPTPMALGWVAPVN
;
A
#
# COMPACT_ATOMS: atom_id res chain seq x y z
N MET A 1 -15.86 83.92 -19.21
CA MET A 1 -16.04 82.97 -20.33
C MET A 1 -15.44 81.63 -19.91
N PHE A 2 -16.29 80.59 -19.92
CA PHE A 2 -16.05 79.13 -19.96
C PHE A 2 -14.83 78.47 -19.28
N SER A 3 -15.13 77.47 -18.44
CA SER A 3 -14.28 76.39 -17.91
C SER A 3 -13.63 75.55 -19.06
N PRO A 4 -12.55 74.76 -18.86
CA PRO A 4 -12.68 73.52 -18.08
C PRO A 4 -11.46 73.06 -17.24
N ILE A 5 -11.84 72.27 -16.24
CA ILE A 5 -11.09 71.27 -15.47
C ILE A 5 -10.48 70.21 -16.39
N VAL A 6 -9.19 69.86 -16.23
CA VAL A 6 -8.69 68.50 -16.49
C VAL A 6 -7.56 68.15 -15.50
N ARG A 7 -7.82 67.18 -14.63
CA ARG A 7 -6.84 66.44 -13.83
C ARG A 7 -6.43 65.17 -14.61
N PRO A 8 -5.14 64.83 -14.74
CA PRO A 8 -4.75 63.45 -14.95
C PRO A 8 -4.38 62.83 -13.59
N LEU A 9 -5.28 62.00 -13.08
CA LEU A 9 -4.97 61.03 -12.04
C LEU A 9 -3.98 60.03 -12.66
N ALA A 10 -2.72 60.06 -12.22
CA ALA A 10 -1.76 59.03 -12.55
C ALA A 10 -2.17 57.74 -11.82
N LEU A 11 -2.68 56.78 -12.59
CA LEU A 11 -2.97 55.41 -12.15
C LEU A 11 -1.65 54.73 -11.71
N LEU A 12 -1.44 54.64 -10.40
CA LEU A 12 -0.47 53.74 -9.79
C LEU A 12 -0.97 52.30 -9.98
N GLY A 13 -0.42 51.64 -10.99
CA GLY A 13 -0.61 50.22 -11.25
C GLY A 13 -0.12 49.40 -10.05
N THR A 14 -1.05 48.77 -9.35
CA THR A 14 -0.75 47.76 -8.34
C THR A 14 -1.10 46.40 -8.96
N ALA A 15 -0.14 45.84 -9.70
CA ALA A 15 -0.19 44.46 -10.12
C ALA A 15 0.00 43.58 -8.88
N CYS A 16 -1.12 43.20 -8.25
CA CYS A 16 -1.11 42.28 -7.13
C CYS A 16 -0.66 40.91 -7.65
N ALA A 17 0.59 40.56 -7.37
CA ALA A 17 1.16 39.26 -7.69
C ALA A 17 0.35 38.16 -6.98
N LEU A 18 -0.39 37.38 -7.76
CA LEU A 18 -0.97 36.11 -7.32
C LEU A 18 0.17 35.14 -7.00
N LEU A 19 0.65 35.17 -5.75
CA LEU A 19 1.46 34.11 -5.17
C LEU A 19 0.58 32.87 -5.11
N ALA A 20 0.65 32.05 -6.16
CA ALA A 20 0.18 30.69 -6.12
C ALA A 20 1.04 29.94 -5.08
N ALA A 21 0.52 29.83 -3.85
CA ALA A 21 1.01 28.89 -2.88
C ALA A 21 0.80 27.48 -3.45
N LEU A 22 1.79 26.96 -4.15
CA LEU A 22 1.84 25.55 -4.50
C LEU A 22 1.68 24.77 -3.20
N PRO A 23 0.78 23.79 -3.12
CA PRO A 23 0.68 22.96 -1.93
C PRO A 23 2.05 22.30 -1.76
N ALA A 24 2.77 22.68 -0.72
CA ALA A 24 3.95 21.97 -0.29
C ALA A 24 3.48 20.58 0.16
N ALA A 25 3.46 19.64 -0.77
CA ALA A 25 3.41 18.24 -0.42
C ALA A 25 4.66 18.01 0.43
N ALA A 26 4.49 17.90 1.74
CA ALA A 26 5.58 17.57 2.64
C ALA A 26 6.18 16.24 2.15
N GLU A 27 7.35 16.34 1.51
CA GLU A 27 8.06 15.15 1.10
C GLU A 27 8.52 14.42 2.36
N CYS A 28 8.23 13.13 2.40
CA CYS A 28 8.70 12.25 3.45
C CYS A 28 10.19 12.47 3.75
N THR A 29 10.52 12.69 5.03
CA THR A 29 11.92 12.74 5.45
C THR A 29 12.59 11.41 5.09
N ARG A 30 13.63 11.49 4.26
CA ARG A 30 14.45 10.33 3.85
C ARG A 30 15.61 10.09 4.81
N GLU A 31 15.88 11.04 5.70
CA GLU A 31 16.94 10.96 6.70
C GLU A 31 16.57 10.03 7.86
N LYS A 32 17.58 9.55 8.57
CA LYS A 32 17.39 8.78 9.79
C LYS A 32 16.97 9.71 10.92
N VAL A 33 15.83 9.43 11.52
CA VAL A 33 15.31 10.14 12.69
C VAL A 33 15.50 9.30 13.94
N ARG A 34 15.63 9.96 15.11
CA ARG A 34 15.65 9.27 16.40
C ARG A 34 14.21 8.92 16.77
N VAL A 35 13.92 7.63 16.83
CA VAL A 35 12.64 7.08 17.27
C VAL A 35 12.77 6.65 18.72
N ASP A 36 11.83 7.06 19.55
CA ASP A 36 11.62 6.54 20.91
C ASP A 36 10.11 6.56 21.18
N LEU A 37 9.44 5.47 20.79
CA LEU A 37 7.98 5.32 20.88
C LEU A 37 7.66 4.16 21.83
N PRO A 38 6.86 4.38 22.88
CA PRO A 38 6.47 3.33 23.81
C PRO A 38 5.54 2.30 23.16
N GLU A 39 5.25 1.23 23.88
CA GLU A 39 4.11 0.38 23.53
C GLU A 39 2.82 1.21 23.65
N GLN A 40 1.99 1.16 22.62
CA GLN A 40 0.80 2.01 22.49
C GLN A 40 -0.15 1.48 21.43
N ARG A 41 -1.36 2.04 21.38
CA ARG A 41 -2.36 1.69 20.36
C ARG A 41 -1.85 2.00 18.96
N MET A 42 -2.27 1.21 17.96
CA MET A 42 -1.74 1.33 16.60
C MET A 42 -2.11 2.66 15.92
N ASP A 43 -3.28 3.22 16.22
CA ASP A 43 -3.70 4.54 15.74
C ASP A 43 -2.76 5.65 16.25
N GLU A 44 -2.47 5.65 17.55
CA GLU A 44 -1.50 6.56 18.16
C GLU A 44 -0.11 6.37 17.56
N ARG A 45 0.27 5.12 17.25
CA ARG A 45 1.55 4.82 16.60
C ARG A 45 1.63 5.39 15.19
N VAL A 46 0.63 5.18 14.36
CA VAL A 46 0.60 5.70 12.98
C VAL A 46 0.63 7.23 13.01
N GLN A 47 -0.14 7.85 13.91
CA GLN A 47 -0.11 9.31 14.08
C GLN A 47 1.26 9.82 14.51
N ALA A 48 1.89 9.21 15.52
CA ALA A 48 3.21 9.60 16.00
C ALA A 48 4.28 9.49 14.90
N LEU A 49 4.23 8.41 14.10
CA LEU A 49 5.15 8.25 12.99
C LEU A 49 4.91 9.29 11.88
N ALA A 50 3.66 9.62 11.56
CA ALA A 50 3.35 10.65 10.57
C ALA A 50 3.97 12.01 10.93
N HIS A 51 3.89 12.39 12.21
CA HIS A 51 4.51 13.61 12.73
C HIS A 51 6.04 13.52 12.70
N LEU A 52 6.60 12.40 13.16
CA LEU A 52 8.04 12.19 13.24
C LEU A 52 8.71 12.19 11.85
N SER A 53 8.05 11.62 10.85
CA SER A 53 8.61 11.50 9.49
C SER A 53 8.19 12.62 8.53
N GLY A 54 7.29 13.52 8.96
CA GLY A 54 6.65 14.48 8.07
C GLY A 54 5.86 13.84 6.91
N CYS A 55 5.49 12.56 7.03
CA CYS A 55 4.82 11.82 5.97
C CYS A 55 3.34 11.70 6.29
N PHE A 56 2.49 12.00 5.32
CA PHE A 56 1.11 11.55 5.39
C PHE A 56 1.05 10.01 5.39
N MET A 57 0.20 9.45 6.25
CA MET A 57 -0.08 8.02 6.37
C MET A 57 -1.59 7.80 6.18
N GLU A 58 -1.96 7.41 4.96
CA GLU A 58 -3.34 7.08 4.58
C GLU A 58 -3.71 5.70 5.15
N VAL A 59 -4.78 5.64 5.93
CA VAL A 59 -5.26 4.40 6.56
C VAL A 59 -6.74 4.53 6.89
N ASP A 60 -7.49 3.45 6.71
CA ASP A 60 -8.82 3.30 7.32
C ASP A 60 -8.64 3.00 8.82
N THR A 61 -9.10 3.89 9.68
CA THR A 61 -8.90 3.78 11.13
C THR A 61 -9.57 2.56 11.75
N THR A 62 -10.61 2.00 11.10
CA THR A 62 -11.23 0.75 11.55
C THR A 62 -10.27 -0.43 11.46
N LEU A 63 -9.29 -0.40 10.56
CA LEU A 63 -8.24 -1.41 10.45
C LEU A 63 -7.24 -1.34 11.60
N LEU A 64 -7.17 -0.21 12.32
CA LEU A 64 -6.27 0.00 13.46
C LEU A 64 -6.94 -0.34 14.79
N ALA A 65 -8.27 -0.48 14.81
CA ALA A 65 -9.03 -0.86 15.99
C ALA A 65 -8.46 -2.15 16.59
N ASP A 66 -8.31 -2.16 17.91
CA ASP A 66 -7.81 -3.29 18.72
C ASP A 66 -6.36 -3.73 18.45
N LYS A 67 -5.59 -2.97 17.67
CA LYS A 67 -4.18 -3.28 17.41
C LYS A 67 -3.25 -2.53 18.34
N GLN A 68 -2.21 -3.23 18.79
CA GLN A 68 -1.14 -2.68 19.62
C GLN A 68 0.17 -2.66 18.84
N ALA A 69 0.92 -1.56 18.98
CA ALA A 69 2.27 -1.44 18.46
C ALA A 69 3.27 -1.64 19.59
N GLN A 70 4.24 -2.53 19.37
CA GLN A 70 5.31 -2.78 20.32
C GLN A 70 6.24 -1.55 20.45
N ARG A 71 6.95 -1.46 21.58
CA ARG A 71 7.97 -0.42 21.80
C ARG A 71 8.97 -0.38 20.63
N LEU A 72 9.27 0.82 20.15
CA LEU A 72 10.22 1.04 19.06
C LEU A 72 11.22 2.13 19.44
N LYS A 73 12.50 1.79 19.40
CA LYS A 73 13.58 2.72 19.73
C LYS A 73 14.77 2.57 18.78
N GLY A 74 15.44 3.68 18.49
CA GLY A 74 16.70 3.71 17.74
C GLY A 74 16.73 4.80 16.66
N ARG A 75 17.81 4.86 15.88
CA ARG A 75 17.91 5.72 14.70
C ARG A 75 17.56 4.92 13.45
N MET A 76 16.51 5.32 12.74
CA MET A 76 16.07 4.64 11.52
C MET A 76 15.33 5.59 10.58
N ILE A 77 15.20 5.19 9.32
CA ILE A 77 14.39 5.93 8.34
C ILE A 77 12.89 5.62 8.55
N SER A 78 12.05 6.49 8.03
CA SER A 78 10.58 6.43 8.15
C SER A 78 9.97 5.09 7.71
N ARG A 79 10.48 4.51 6.62
CA ARG A 79 10.06 3.18 6.14
C ARG A 79 10.27 2.11 7.20
N ASP A 80 11.48 2.03 7.75
CA ASP A 80 11.85 0.98 8.69
C ASP A 80 11.07 1.14 10.01
N ALA A 81 10.83 2.38 10.44
CA ALA A 81 10.00 2.68 11.61
C ALA A 81 8.55 2.23 11.42
N LEU A 82 7.98 2.51 10.24
CA LEU A 82 6.63 2.10 9.87
C LEU A 82 6.51 0.57 9.80
N TYR A 83 7.40 -0.10 9.06
CA TYR A 83 7.36 -1.55 8.93
C TYR A 83 7.52 -2.24 10.28
N ARG A 84 8.49 -1.83 11.10
CA ARG A 84 8.66 -2.42 12.45
C ARG A 84 7.45 -2.18 13.35
N SER A 85 6.77 -1.05 13.21
CA SER A 85 5.57 -0.76 13.99
C SER A 85 4.38 -1.62 13.59
N LEU A 86 4.26 -1.97 12.31
CA LEU A 86 3.14 -2.75 11.76
C LEU A 86 3.35 -4.27 11.84
N ARG A 87 4.55 -4.77 12.18
CA ARG A 87 4.79 -6.22 12.35
C ARG A 87 3.85 -6.83 13.37
N GLY A 88 3.33 -8.02 13.07
CA GLY A 88 2.37 -8.72 13.92
C GLY A 88 0.93 -8.22 13.82
N SER A 89 0.68 -7.13 13.09
CA SER A 89 -0.65 -6.51 12.99
C SER A 89 -1.53 -7.10 11.87
N GLY A 90 -0.92 -7.83 10.93
CA GLY A 90 -1.54 -8.26 9.67
C GLY A 90 -1.87 -7.12 8.70
N LEU A 91 -1.34 -5.91 8.92
CA LEU A 91 -1.43 -4.78 8.00
C LEU A 91 -0.14 -4.68 7.17
N GLU A 92 -0.27 -4.11 5.98
CA GLU A 92 0.86 -3.81 5.11
C GLU A 92 0.95 -2.33 4.79
N ALA A 93 2.17 -1.85 4.58
CA ALA A 93 2.41 -0.49 4.13
C ALA A 93 3.14 -0.45 2.79
N ALA A 94 2.65 0.41 1.89
CA ALA A 94 3.30 0.72 0.63
C ALA A 94 3.31 2.23 0.41
N ARG A 95 4.26 2.72 -0.38
CA ARG A 95 4.15 4.10 -0.90
C ARG A 95 2.87 4.20 -1.74
N TYR A 96 2.27 5.37 -1.85
CA TYR A 96 1.21 5.65 -2.82
C TYR A 96 1.20 7.15 -3.06
N LYS A 97 1.33 7.60 -4.32
CA LYS A 97 1.27 9.02 -4.72
C LYS A 97 1.95 9.99 -3.71
N GLY A 98 3.20 9.72 -3.35
CA GLY A 98 3.98 10.60 -2.46
C GLY A 98 3.77 10.41 -0.94
N HIS A 99 2.86 9.55 -0.50
CA HIS A 99 2.60 9.26 0.92
C HIS A 99 2.65 7.74 1.21
N TRP A 100 2.42 7.33 2.46
CA TRP A 100 2.27 5.93 2.83
C TRP A 100 0.80 5.55 2.84
N ARG A 101 0.44 4.42 2.24
CA ARG A 101 -0.86 3.78 2.44
C ARG A 101 -0.67 2.53 3.29
N ILE A 102 -1.53 2.38 4.30
CA ILE A 102 -1.59 1.23 5.20
C ILE A 102 -2.93 0.53 4.97
N ASP A 103 -2.92 -0.68 4.46
CA ASP A 103 -4.12 -1.45 4.14
C ASP A 103 -3.87 -2.97 4.19
N ARG A 104 -4.69 -3.76 3.48
CA ARG A 104 -4.52 -5.21 3.25
C ARG A 104 -4.64 -5.57 1.76
N ARG A 105 -4.44 -4.61 0.86
CA ARG A 105 -4.88 -4.69 -0.53
C ARG A 105 -4.13 -5.77 -1.33
N GLN A 106 -2.85 -5.99 -1.09
CA GLN A 106 -2.10 -7.10 -1.72
C GLN A 106 -2.60 -8.44 -1.20
N GLN A 107 -2.80 -8.58 0.11
CA GLN A 107 -3.34 -9.81 0.69
C GLN A 107 -4.70 -10.17 0.06
N GLU A 108 -5.60 -9.19 -0.01
CA GLU A 108 -6.91 -9.36 -0.63
C GLU A 108 -6.82 -9.67 -2.13
N ARG A 109 -5.88 -9.06 -2.86
CA ARG A 109 -5.63 -9.35 -4.27
C ARG A 109 -5.27 -10.83 -4.46
N PHE A 110 -4.34 -11.35 -3.66
CA PHE A 110 -3.97 -12.76 -3.71
C PHE A 110 -5.12 -13.66 -3.27
N ALA A 111 -5.84 -13.31 -2.21
CA ALA A 111 -6.99 -14.07 -1.72
C ALA A 111 -8.09 -14.20 -2.78
N ARG A 112 -8.46 -13.09 -3.45
CA ARG A 112 -9.41 -13.09 -4.57
C ARG A 112 -8.94 -13.99 -5.70
N ARG A 113 -7.66 -13.88 -6.09
CA ARG A 113 -7.08 -14.69 -7.16
C ARG A 113 -7.06 -16.18 -6.83
N VAL A 114 -6.74 -16.54 -5.58
CA VAL A 114 -6.83 -17.91 -5.08
C VAL A 114 -8.26 -18.43 -5.12
N ALA A 115 -9.24 -17.63 -4.68
CA ALA A 115 -10.66 -18.00 -4.69
C ALA A 115 -11.17 -18.24 -6.12
N THR A 116 -10.84 -17.37 -7.08
CA THR A 116 -11.17 -17.55 -8.49
C THR A 116 -10.59 -18.85 -9.03
N LEU A 117 -9.30 -19.12 -8.81
CA LEU A 117 -8.67 -20.35 -9.31
C LEU A 117 -9.24 -21.61 -8.65
N ARG A 118 -9.67 -21.55 -7.38
CA ARG A 118 -10.40 -22.65 -6.73
C ARG A 118 -11.73 -22.93 -7.42
N ALA A 119 -12.53 -21.88 -7.67
CA ALA A 119 -13.81 -22.01 -8.34
C ALA A 119 -13.64 -22.60 -9.74
N THR A 120 -12.67 -22.08 -10.53
CA THR A 120 -12.36 -22.64 -11.86
C THR A 120 -11.88 -24.08 -11.77
N THR A 121 -11.05 -24.45 -10.78
CA THR A 121 -10.62 -25.84 -10.59
C THR A 121 -11.81 -26.76 -10.31
N ALA A 122 -12.77 -26.33 -9.50
CA ALA A 122 -13.99 -27.09 -9.20
C ALA A 122 -14.84 -27.28 -10.46
N GLU A 123 -15.09 -26.21 -11.22
CA GLU A 123 -15.82 -26.27 -12.49
C GLU A 123 -15.15 -27.21 -13.52
N GLN A 124 -13.83 -27.11 -13.67
CA GLN A 124 -13.08 -27.98 -14.59
C GLN A 124 -13.09 -29.45 -14.13
N ARG A 125 -13.23 -29.71 -12.81
CA ARG A 125 -13.42 -31.06 -12.27
C ARG A 125 -14.81 -31.61 -12.54
N GLU A 126 -15.85 -30.79 -12.42
CA GLU A 126 -17.24 -31.17 -12.73
C GLU A 126 -17.43 -31.49 -14.21
N ARG A 127 -16.71 -30.79 -15.08
CA ARG A 127 -16.69 -31.04 -16.53
C ARG A 127 -15.74 -32.17 -16.95
N ASP A 128 -15.09 -32.84 -16.00
CA ASP A 128 -14.02 -33.83 -16.23
C ASP A 128 -12.89 -33.37 -17.16
N ALA A 129 -12.69 -32.06 -17.30
CA ALA A 129 -11.64 -31.45 -18.12
C ALA A 129 -10.25 -31.54 -17.45
N ILE A 130 -10.20 -31.77 -16.14
CA ILE A 130 -8.98 -32.08 -15.39
C ILE A 130 -9.17 -33.30 -14.49
N SER A 131 -8.11 -34.07 -14.25
CA SER A 131 -8.16 -35.24 -13.35
C SER A 131 -8.22 -34.84 -11.87
N ARG A 132 -8.68 -35.76 -11.01
CA ARG A 132 -8.66 -35.60 -9.55
C ARG A 132 -7.26 -35.34 -8.99
N LEU A 133 -6.25 -36.02 -9.54
CA LEU A 133 -4.85 -35.82 -9.16
C LEU A 133 -4.39 -34.40 -9.48
N ARG A 134 -4.70 -33.89 -10.68
CA ARG A 134 -4.38 -32.52 -11.09
C ARG A 134 -5.07 -31.47 -10.22
N ALA A 135 -6.34 -31.66 -9.90
CA ALA A 135 -7.06 -30.76 -9.00
C ALA A 135 -6.48 -30.76 -7.57
N THR A 136 -6.03 -31.92 -7.09
CA THR A 136 -5.38 -32.04 -5.78
C THR A 136 -4.07 -31.26 -5.74
N ASP A 137 -3.19 -31.46 -6.74
CA ASP A 137 -1.92 -30.75 -6.91
C ASP A 137 -2.11 -29.22 -6.96
N VAL A 138 -3.05 -28.75 -7.77
CA VAL A 138 -3.45 -27.33 -7.83
C VAL A 138 -3.93 -26.85 -6.46
N GLY A 139 -4.78 -27.62 -5.78
CA GLY A 139 -5.27 -27.31 -4.45
C GLY A 139 -4.16 -27.13 -3.41
N HIS A 140 -3.08 -27.91 -3.48
CA HIS A 140 -1.92 -27.73 -2.61
C HIS A 140 -1.22 -26.39 -2.86
N THR A 141 -1.00 -26.02 -4.11
CA THR A 141 -0.36 -24.74 -4.47
C THR A 141 -1.21 -23.56 -4.00
N LEU A 142 -2.53 -23.62 -4.23
CA LEU A 142 -3.46 -22.56 -3.82
C LEU A 142 -3.50 -22.40 -2.29
N ARG A 143 -3.53 -23.50 -1.53
CA ARG A 143 -3.43 -23.46 -0.05
C ARG A 143 -2.10 -22.91 0.44
N HIS A 144 -1.00 -23.20 -0.27
CA HIS A 144 0.30 -22.65 0.09
C HIS A 144 0.31 -21.13 -0.03
N VAL A 145 -0.13 -20.57 -1.16
CA VAL A 145 -0.18 -19.11 -1.38
C VAL A 145 -1.09 -18.43 -0.35
N GLU A 146 -2.28 -19.00 -0.12
CA GLU A 146 -3.26 -18.46 0.84
C GLU A 146 -2.69 -18.35 2.26
N LYS A 147 -1.88 -19.32 2.70
CA LYS A 147 -1.26 -19.30 4.02
C LYS A 147 0.00 -18.46 4.06
N ALA A 148 0.78 -18.46 2.98
CA ALA A 148 2.08 -17.82 2.96
C ALA A 148 1.96 -16.30 2.88
N VAL A 149 1.09 -15.76 2.02
CA VAL A 149 0.96 -14.30 1.82
C VAL A 149 0.64 -13.55 3.13
N PRO A 150 -0.39 -13.92 3.92
CA PRO A 150 -0.68 -13.24 5.18
C PRO A 150 0.45 -13.40 6.20
N ARG A 151 1.13 -14.56 6.22
CA ARG A 151 2.27 -14.81 7.11
C ARG A 151 3.43 -13.86 6.78
N GLU A 152 3.83 -13.78 5.52
CA GLU A 152 4.90 -12.88 5.08
C GLU A 152 4.57 -11.41 5.39
N VAL A 153 3.33 -10.99 5.13
CA VAL A 153 2.89 -9.63 5.49
C VAL A 153 2.93 -9.42 7.00
N ASN A 154 2.53 -10.39 7.80
CA ASN A 154 2.58 -10.26 9.26
C ASN A 154 4.02 -10.13 9.79
N GLU A 155 4.97 -10.82 9.16
CA GLU A 155 6.39 -10.80 9.54
C GLU A 155 7.13 -9.54 9.03
N GLN A 156 6.80 -9.10 7.82
CA GLN A 156 7.53 -8.06 7.11
C GLN A 156 6.83 -6.69 7.13
N ALA A 157 5.53 -6.64 7.47
CA ALA A 157 4.63 -5.49 7.32
C ALA A 157 4.51 -4.93 5.89
N HIS A 158 4.90 -5.74 4.91
CA HIS A 158 4.73 -5.50 3.49
C HIS A 158 4.94 -6.83 2.76
N LEU A 159 4.43 -6.95 1.55
CA LEU A 159 4.84 -8.03 0.65
C LEU A 159 5.93 -7.50 -0.27
N ASN A 160 7.16 -7.96 -0.09
CA ASN A 160 8.28 -7.53 -0.92
C ASN A 160 8.11 -7.97 -2.39
N VAL A 161 8.93 -7.39 -3.27
CA VAL A 161 8.85 -7.58 -4.73
C VAL A 161 9.00 -9.04 -5.13
N ILE A 162 9.99 -9.69 -4.53
CA ILE A 162 10.41 -11.04 -4.88
C ILE A 162 9.29 -12.00 -4.51
N ASP A 163 8.75 -11.85 -3.31
CA ASP A 163 7.63 -12.65 -2.83
C ASP A 163 6.38 -12.45 -3.69
N ARG A 164 6.06 -11.20 -4.02
CA ARG A 164 4.91 -10.90 -4.89
C ARG A 164 5.04 -11.56 -6.26
N VAL A 165 6.18 -11.40 -6.92
CA VAL A 165 6.45 -12.02 -8.24
C VAL A 165 6.36 -13.54 -8.13
N ARG A 166 7.01 -14.13 -7.13
CA ARG A 166 6.99 -15.58 -6.88
C ARG A 166 5.57 -16.12 -6.72
N TYR A 167 4.72 -15.47 -5.92
CA TYR A 167 3.34 -15.91 -5.73
C TYR A 167 2.49 -15.68 -6.99
N ASP A 168 2.70 -14.58 -7.71
CA ASP A 168 2.00 -14.34 -8.98
C ASP A 168 2.32 -15.44 -10.01
N GLU A 169 3.60 -15.83 -10.14
CA GLU A 169 4.03 -16.92 -11.00
C GLU A 169 3.47 -18.29 -10.58
N GLN A 170 3.38 -18.56 -9.27
CA GLN A 170 2.75 -19.78 -8.76
C GLN A 170 1.28 -19.85 -9.19
N LEU A 171 0.55 -18.74 -9.09
CA LEU A 171 -0.85 -18.66 -9.51
C LEU A 171 -1.00 -18.71 -11.04
N ASP A 172 -0.07 -18.15 -11.80
CA ASP A 172 -0.04 -18.30 -13.27
C ASP A 172 0.20 -19.75 -13.70
N ARG A 173 1.10 -20.47 -13.00
CA ARG A 173 1.30 -21.91 -13.23
C ARG A 173 0.03 -22.71 -12.94
N VAL A 174 -0.69 -22.36 -11.88
CA VAL A 174 -2.00 -22.96 -11.59
C VAL A 174 -3.00 -22.68 -12.72
N ALA A 175 -3.13 -21.43 -13.14
CA ALA A 175 -4.04 -21.03 -14.21
C ALA A 175 -3.80 -21.85 -15.50
N ARG A 176 -2.54 -21.98 -15.92
CA ARG A 176 -2.16 -22.80 -17.08
C ARG A 176 -2.52 -24.28 -16.90
N LYS A 177 -2.32 -24.86 -15.71
CA LYS A 177 -2.65 -26.26 -15.42
C LYS A 177 -4.16 -26.56 -15.54
N ILE A 178 -5.00 -25.57 -15.25
CA ILE A 178 -6.47 -25.72 -15.28
C ILE A 178 -7.12 -25.12 -16.53
N GLY A 179 -6.33 -24.73 -17.54
CA GLY A 179 -6.85 -24.15 -18.79
C GLY A 179 -7.47 -22.76 -18.63
N ALA A 180 -7.18 -22.05 -17.54
CA ALA A 180 -7.59 -20.67 -17.34
C ALA A 180 -6.54 -19.71 -17.93
N PRO A 181 -6.94 -18.62 -18.60
CA PRO A 181 -5.99 -17.61 -19.06
C PRO A 181 -5.26 -17.02 -17.82
N PRO A 182 -3.94 -16.82 -17.89
CA PRO A 182 -3.24 -16.10 -16.83
C PRO A 182 -3.83 -14.71 -16.71
N THR A 183 -4.16 -14.30 -15.49
CA THR A 183 -4.62 -12.93 -15.26
C THR A 183 -3.43 -12.00 -15.53
N PRO A 184 -3.56 -11.02 -16.44
CA PRO A 184 -2.50 -10.04 -16.63
C PRO A 184 -2.14 -9.43 -15.26
N MET A 185 -0.85 -9.27 -14.98
CA MET A 185 -0.44 -8.47 -13.82
C MET A 185 -1.14 -7.11 -13.97
N ALA A 186 -1.99 -6.75 -13.02
CA ALA A 186 -2.70 -5.48 -13.09
C ALA A 186 -1.68 -4.36 -13.29
N LEU A 187 -1.77 -3.64 -14.42
CA LEU A 187 -1.03 -2.41 -14.65
C LEU A 187 -1.62 -1.34 -13.71
N GLY A 188 -1.12 -1.33 -12.47
CA GLY A 188 -1.52 -0.42 -11.38
C GLY A 188 -2.04 -1.19 -10.15
N TRP A 189 -1.52 -1.07 -8.92
CA TRP A 189 -0.44 -0.25 -8.38
C TRP A 189 0.62 -1.19 -7.78
N VAL A 190 1.87 -1.01 -8.19
CA VAL A 190 3.06 -1.72 -7.73
C VAL A 190 4.06 -0.64 -7.34
N ALA A 191 4.40 -0.46 -6.06
CA ALA A 191 5.71 0.14 -5.73
C ALA A 191 6.49 -0.75 -4.80
N PRO A 192 7.65 -1.16 -5.31
CA PRO A 192 8.87 -1.21 -4.55
C PRO A 192 9.95 -0.49 -5.36
N VAL A 193 10.40 0.64 -4.88
CA VAL A 193 11.68 1.22 -5.29
C VAL A 193 12.32 1.75 -4.02
N ASN A 194 13.58 1.36 -3.85
CA ASN A 194 14.40 1.52 -2.64
C ASN A 194 14.42 2.94 -2.08
#